data_AF-A0A2A6BV19-F1
#
_entry.id   AF-A0A2A6BV19-F1
#
_cell.length_a   1.000
_cell.length_b   1.000
_cell.length_c   1.000
_cell.angle_alpha   90.00
_cell.angle_beta   90.00
_cell.angle_gamma   90.00
#
_symmetry.space_group_name_H-M   'P 1'
#
loop_
_entity.id
_entity.type
_entity.pdbx_description
1 polymer ?
#
loop_
_entity_poly.entity_id
_entity_poly.type
_entity_poly.pdbx_seq_one_letter_code
_entity_poly.pdbx_strand_id
1 'polypeptide(L)'
;MTNLPIKKCKDRTMIPALPTTLPNIAIYLFFLLYCFFGIAIITDTIMCAIQRITTTMRKIKKEREKTSLVEQGMNTAQRTDEEEFEYVKVWNPTVANLTLMALGSSASEILLSIIEVIGNGFEAGVLGPGTIVGSAAFNLFTISAICVVSNITVFYISAAFSVLAYVWLFFILIISSPNIIEVWEAALTLFFFACLVAIAYAFDVRWCKRKMSAMTSAMVAKSYPSLSPEDHAKILAYRINQANTPHDRIQMTSSWRESRTEQDVVKFMTTFKTISVDGRTKPRIEWDARTYGVQRGDKKIQLKLVRRGTATQPLTAAYQTVNGTAKKDMHYLDKRETVQFEPGERSKAIELQILDNGDWKHDDVFYVHLKIKDKLPEDRTKLGQCDTARVRFVEHTDFPPFPTVEFAKNNYVISENDEWVRIYVRTRSLPIHEQNVIVYETEEETAEAEYDYVSVKNGQLVFEPGEIEKYVDIEIITDNPDQDDETFAVLITKINEEVVSAAAHLRTTITLIASDRAIQNLRNMRTLMRNYLKEMQLPHVTATWKEQIINACSVNGGDTANATLADALKHAFAFPWKVLVAFVPPPELMAGWPCFVTALGLIGSVTAVVGK
;
A
#
# COMPACT_ATOMS: atom_id res chain seq x y z
N MET A 1 37.15 56.95 42.75
CA MET A 1 38.34 56.26 43.31
C MET A 1 37.87 55.18 44.27
N THR A 2 37.86 53.93 43.84
CA THR A 2 37.95 52.75 44.71
C THR A 2 38.49 51.61 43.85
N ASN A 3 39.80 51.37 43.99
CA ASN A 3 40.52 50.26 43.36
C ASN A 3 40.02 48.95 43.97
N LEU A 4 39.32 48.11 43.19
CA LEU A 4 39.19 46.69 43.47
C LEU A 4 40.25 45.94 42.66
N PRO A 5 40.98 44.99 43.25
CA PRO A 5 42.12 44.34 42.61
C PRO A 5 41.62 43.41 41.50
N ILE A 6 42.14 43.61 40.28
CA ILE A 6 41.95 42.70 39.14
C ILE A 6 42.59 41.37 39.52
N LYS A 7 41.79 40.40 39.95
CA LYS A 7 42.22 39.02 40.21
C LYS A 7 42.62 38.41 38.86
N LYS A 8 43.92 38.32 38.58
CA LYS A 8 44.44 37.54 37.45
C LYS A 8 44.18 36.06 37.75
N CYS A 9 43.33 35.40 36.96
CA CYS A 9 43.21 33.95 36.98
C CYS A 9 44.53 33.29 36.56
N LYS A 10 44.84 32.17 37.20
CA LYS A 10 46.14 31.47 37.16
C LYS A 10 46.40 30.74 35.84
N ASP A 11 45.39 30.65 34.97
CA ASP A 11 45.48 30.00 33.67
C ASP A 11 45.57 31.06 32.58
N ARG A 12 46.70 31.07 31.84
CA ARG A 12 47.08 32.06 30.81
C ARG A 12 46.18 32.06 29.56
N THR A 13 44.94 31.58 29.66
CA THR A 13 43.97 31.45 28.57
C THR A 13 42.76 32.39 28.70
N MET A 14 42.66 33.21 29.75
CA MET A 14 41.49 34.07 29.98
C MET A 14 41.66 35.50 29.47
N ILE A 15 40.67 35.96 28.70
CA ILE A 15 40.39 37.38 28.47
C ILE A 15 39.75 37.93 29.76
N PRO A 16 40.23 39.05 30.34
CA PRO A 16 39.64 39.61 31.56
C PRO A 16 38.18 40.00 31.32
N ALA A 17 37.30 39.69 32.29
CA ALA A 17 35.90 40.10 32.25
C ALA A 17 35.82 41.62 32.05
N LEU A 18 35.23 42.03 30.93
CA LEU A 18 35.02 43.43 30.57
C LEU A 18 34.16 44.10 31.66
N PRO A 19 34.44 45.37 32.04
CA PRO A 19 33.62 46.09 33.02
C PRO A 19 32.16 46.13 32.56
N THR A 20 31.19 45.96 33.47
CA THR A 20 29.75 45.91 33.18
C THR A 20 29.23 47.27 32.70
N THR A 21 29.51 47.59 31.45
CA THR A 21 28.99 48.76 30.74
C THR A 21 27.98 48.28 29.69
N LEU A 22 27.00 49.12 29.36
CA LEU A 22 25.99 48.82 28.33
C LEU A 22 26.58 48.26 27.02
N PRO A 23 27.68 48.80 26.44
CA PRO A 23 28.28 48.25 25.23
C PRO A 23 28.93 46.87 25.44
N ASN A 24 29.51 46.61 26.60
CA ASN A 24 30.13 45.31 26.89
C ASN A 24 29.07 44.21 27.09
N ILE A 25 27.91 44.54 27.67
CA ILE A 25 26.76 43.64 27.75
C ILE A 25 26.20 43.34 26.36
N ALA A 26 26.11 44.35 25.48
CA ALA A 26 25.66 44.16 24.11
C ALA A 26 26.62 43.27 23.29
N ILE A 27 27.94 43.45 23.44
CA ILE A 27 28.96 42.61 22.81
C ILE A 27 28.88 41.17 23.33
N TYR A 28 28.73 40.99 24.64
CA TYR A 28 28.57 39.67 25.24
C TYR A 28 27.30 38.95 24.74
N LEU A 29 26.17 39.66 24.69
CA LEU A 29 24.91 39.10 24.20
C LEU A 29 24.98 38.75 22.71
N PHE A 30 25.64 39.59 21.91
CA PHE A 30 25.88 39.30 20.49
C PHE A 30 26.77 38.06 20.30
N PHE A 31 27.86 37.96 21.07
CA PHE A 31 28.74 36.78 21.06
C PHE A 31 27.99 35.51 21.49
N LEU A 32 27.19 35.59 22.54
CA LEU A 32 26.35 34.48 23.01
C LEU A 32 25.38 34.01 21.90
N LEU A 33 24.69 34.95 21.25
CA LEU A 33 23.77 34.65 20.16
C LEU A 33 24.50 34.06 18.93
N TYR A 34 25.73 34.50 18.67
CA TYR A 34 26.59 33.95 17.63
C TYR A 34 27.03 32.50 17.93
N CYS A 35 27.36 32.20 19.18
CA CYS A 35 27.67 30.83 19.61
C CYS A 35 26.44 29.92 19.54
N PHE A 36 25.25 30.39 19.92
CA PHE A 36 24.01 29.62 19.75
C PHE A 36 23.69 29.34 18.28
N PHE A 37 23.95 30.30 17.39
CA PHE A 37 23.85 30.10 15.96
C PHE A 37 24.81 29.02 15.46
N GLY A 38 26.06 29.00 15.96
CA GLY A 38 27.02 27.93 15.67
C GLY A 38 26.58 26.56 16.19
N ILE A 39 26.07 26.49 17.42
CA ILE A 39 25.52 25.26 18.02
C ILE A 39 24.38 24.71 17.15
N ALA A 40 23.48 25.56 16.66
CA ALA A 40 22.38 25.14 15.79
C ALA A 40 22.87 24.46 14.49
N ILE A 41 23.91 25.01 13.85
CA ILE A 41 24.51 24.42 12.63
C ILE A 41 25.14 23.05 12.93
N ILE A 42 25.82 22.92 14.07
CA ILE A 42 26.46 21.65 14.47
C ILE A 42 25.39 20.60 14.81
N THR A 43 24.31 20.98 15.50
CA THR A 43 23.18 20.09 15.82
C THR A 43 22.50 19.56 14.54
N ASP A 44 22.38 20.39 13.50
CA ASP A 44 21.85 19.94 12.20
C ASP A 44 22.74 18.85 11.56
N THR A 45 24.06 18.98 11.69
CA THR A 45 25.02 17.97 11.24
C THR A 45 24.89 16.66 12.02
N ILE A 46 24.66 16.73 13.34
CA ILE A 46 24.38 15.57 14.20
C ILE A 46 23.09 14.87 13.75
N MET A 47 22.03 15.64 13.47
CA MET A 47 20.76 15.11 12.98
C MET A 47 20.92 14.40 11.63
N CYS A 48 21.69 14.98 10.70
CA CYS A 48 22.02 14.35 9.42
C CYS A 48 22.75 13.01 9.60
N ALA A 49 23.72 12.94 10.53
CA ALA A 49 24.43 11.70 10.84
C ALA A 49 23.48 10.62 11.41
N ILE A 50 22.58 11.00 12.32
CA ILE A 50 21.58 10.09 12.92
C ILE A 50 20.59 9.56 11.88
N GLN A 51 20.10 10.41 10.98
CA GLN A 51 19.22 9.99 9.89
C GLN A 51 19.91 8.96 9.00
N ARG A 52 21.24 9.10 8.79
CA ARG A 52 22.00 8.11 8.03
C ARG A 52 22.16 6.78 8.78
N ILE A 53 22.46 6.82 10.07
CA ILE A 53 22.58 5.62 10.92
C ILE A 53 21.25 4.83 10.94
N THR A 54 20.13 5.53 11.16
CA THR A 54 18.79 4.91 11.30
C THR A 54 18.21 4.39 9.98
N THR A 55 18.70 4.87 8.83
CA THR A 55 18.29 4.40 7.49
C THR A 55 19.14 3.24 6.95
N THR A 56 20.12 2.76 7.71
CA THR A 56 20.97 1.64 7.31
C THR A 56 20.15 0.35 7.14
N MET A 57 20.32 -0.30 5.98
CA MET A 57 19.64 -1.55 5.61
C MET A 57 20.59 -2.75 5.71
N ARG A 58 20.08 -3.88 6.20
CA ARG A 58 20.77 -5.18 6.20
C ARG A 58 20.09 -6.13 5.22
N LYS A 59 20.90 -6.84 4.44
CA LYS A 59 20.43 -7.93 3.57
C LYS A 59 20.22 -9.18 4.43
N ILE A 60 19.00 -9.73 4.42
CA ILE A 60 18.66 -10.96 5.13
C ILE A 60 18.18 -11.98 4.08
N LYS A 61 18.66 -13.23 4.21
CA LYS A 61 18.19 -14.35 3.40
C LYS A 61 16.86 -14.84 3.96
N LYS A 62 15.82 -14.88 3.15
CA LYS A 62 14.49 -15.29 3.59
C LYS A 62 14.46 -16.81 3.79
N GLU A 63 14.28 -17.26 5.02
CA GLU A 63 14.06 -18.68 5.29
C GLU A 63 12.61 -19.02 4.93
N ARG A 64 12.39 -20.00 4.04
CA ARG A 64 11.04 -20.43 3.66
C ARG A 64 10.33 -21.01 4.89
N GLU A 65 9.26 -20.35 5.32
CA GLU A 65 8.28 -20.93 6.24
C GLU A 65 7.73 -22.23 5.64
N LYS A 66 8.02 -23.38 6.28
CA LYS A 66 7.39 -24.66 5.95
C LYS A 66 5.96 -24.63 6.49
N THR A 67 5.04 -24.04 5.73
CA THR A 67 3.61 -24.21 6.02
C THR A 67 3.23 -25.64 5.61
N SER A 68 3.15 -26.51 6.61
CA SER A 68 2.60 -27.86 6.48
C SER A 68 1.09 -27.78 6.24
N LEU A 69 0.66 -27.89 4.99
CA LEU A 69 -0.60 -28.53 4.63
C LEU A 69 -0.33 -29.49 3.47
N VAL A 70 -0.70 -30.74 3.74
CA VAL A 70 -0.40 -31.97 3.01
C VAL A 70 -1.24 -32.08 1.74
N GLU A 71 -0.56 -32.43 0.64
CA GLU A 71 -0.95 -33.16 -0.60
C GLU A 71 -2.34 -32.88 -1.24
N GLN A 72 -2.43 -32.63 -2.55
CA GLN A 72 -2.16 -33.61 -3.60
C GLN A 72 -1.57 -32.98 -4.89
N GLY A 73 -0.67 -33.74 -5.51
CA GLY A 73 0.33 -33.24 -6.44
C GLY A 73 -0.09 -33.00 -7.89
N MET A 74 0.76 -32.23 -8.57
CA MET A 74 1.20 -32.51 -9.94
C MET A 74 2.46 -31.70 -10.28
N ASN A 75 3.43 -32.42 -10.87
CA ASN A 75 4.51 -31.99 -11.74
C ASN A 75 5.66 -31.11 -11.18
N THR A 76 6.74 -31.81 -10.85
CA THR A 76 8.14 -31.36 -10.91
C THR A 76 8.48 -30.80 -12.31
N ALA A 77 8.44 -29.49 -12.45
CA ALA A 77 9.28 -28.76 -13.39
C ALA A 77 10.48 -28.20 -12.62
N GLN A 78 11.69 -28.50 -13.09
CA GLN A 78 12.95 -27.93 -12.60
C GLN A 78 12.81 -26.40 -12.50
N ARG A 79 12.78 -25.90 -11.26
CA ARG A 79 12.75 -24.47 -10.95
C ARG A 79 14.12 -24.14 -10.37
N THR A 80 14.90 -23.34 -11.09
CA THR A 80 16.19 -22.82 -10.64
C THR A 80 16.02 -22.09 -9.30
N ASP A 81 16.77 -22.53 -8.29
CA ASP A 81 16.83 -21.93 -6.95
C ASP A 81 17.51 -20.54 -7.03
N GLU A 82 16.73 -19.51 -7.34
CA GLU A 82 17.18 -18.12 -7.16
C GLU A 82 17.00 -17.74 -5.68
N GLU A 83 18.12 -17.52 -4.97
CA GLU A 83 18.11 -17.10 -3.57
C GLU A 83 17.52 -15.69 -3.43
N GLU A 84 16.36 -15.58 -2.77
CA GLU A 84 15.64 -14.31 -2.61
C GLU A 84 16.16 -13.56 -1.35
N PHE A 85 16.71 -12.36 -1.54
CA PHE A 85 17.24 -11.49 -0.49
C PHE A 85 16.28 -10.34 -0.19
N GLU A 86 15.99 -10.10 1.09
CA GLU A 86 15.16 -8.97 1.55
C GLU A 86 16.04 -7.92 2.25
N TYR A 87 15.83 -6.64 1.94
CA TYR A 87 16.51 -5.52 2.58
C TYR A 87 15.65 -5.00 3.73
N VAL A 88 16.06 -5.27 4.95
CA VAL A 88 15.34 -4.84 6.15
C VAL A 88 16.16 -3.78 6.87
N LYS A 89 15.50 -2.74 7.38
CA LYS A 89 16.16 -1.73 8.23
C LYS A 89 16.79 -2.40 9.44
N VAL A 90 18.02 -2.03 9.75
CA VAL A 90 18.71 -2.53 10.94
C VAL A 90 18.01 -2.03 12.21
N TRP A 91 17.50 -0.80 12.18
CA TRP A 91 16.83 -0.16 13.31
C TRP A 91 15.30 -0.20 13.15
N ASN A 92 14.61 -0.64 14.21
CA ASN A 92 13.17 -0.42 14.30
C ASN A 92 12.90 1.09 14.43
N PRO A 93 11.97 1.68 13.65
CA PRO A 93 11.72 3.12 13.65
C PRO A 93 11.32 3.69 15.02
N THR A 94 10.49 2.97 15.77
CA THR A 94 10.08 3.36 17.12
C THR A 94 11.27 3.39 18.08
N VAL A 95 12.14 2.38 18.00
CA VAL A 95 13.38 2.33 18.78
C VAL A 95 14.35 3.44 18.38
N ALA A 96 14.55 3.67 17.07
CA ALA A 96 15.41 4.73 16.56
C ALA A 96 14.96 6.13 17.00
N ASN A 97 13.65 6.37 17.00
CA ASN A 97 13.06 7.64 17.43
C ASN A 97 13.26 7.88 18.92
N LEU A 98 12.98 6.88 19.75
CA LEU A 98 13.09 6.97 21.22
C LEU A 98 14.54 7.02 21.72
N THR A 99 15.51 6.59 20.90
CA THR A 99 16.93 6.51 21.29
C THR A 99 17.78 7.53 20.53
N LEU A 100 18.22 7.19 19.33
CA LEU A 100 19.21 7.96 18.58
C LEU A 100 18.69 9.34 18.16
N MET A 101 17.43 9.44 17.70
CA MET A 101 16.88 10.73 17.26
C MET A 101 16.62 11.68 18.43
N ALA A 102 16.12 11.17 19.56
CA ALA A 102 15.93 11.95 20.78
C ALA A 102 17.28 12.43 21.36
N LEU A 103 18.31 11.59 21.33
CA LEU A 103 19.65 11.95 21.75
C LEU A 103 20.22 13.09 20.87
N GLY A 104 19.99 13.04 19.56
CA GLY A 104 20.47 14.05 18.62
C GLY A 104 19.91 15.45 18.85
N SER A 105 18.60 15.54 19.11
CA SER A 105 17.94 16.84 19.36
C SER A 105 18.35 17.48 20.68
N SER A 106 18.71 16.67 21.69
CA SER A 106 19.05 17.16 23.04
C SER A 106 20.54 17.08 23.37
N ALA A 107 21.38 16.77 22.38
CA ALA A 107 22.81 16.54 22.58
C ALA A 107 23.54 17.74 23.22
N SER A 108 23.24 18.96 22.78
CA SER A 108 23.85 20.19 23.32
C SER A 108 23.49 20.44 24.78
N GLU A 109 22.24 20.21 25.17
CA GLU A 109 21.70 20.42 26.52
C GLU A 109 22.27 19.40 27.52
N ILE A 110 22.33 18.13 27.10
CA ILE A 110 22.91 17.04 27.90
C ILE A 110 24.40 17.28 28.12
N LEU A 111 25.12 17.66 27.07
CA LEU A 111 26.56 17.85 27.13
C LEU A 111 26.95 19.08 27.95
N LEU A 112 26.18 20.18 27.86
CA LEU A 112 26.33 21.33 28.74
C LEU A 112 26.23 20.93 30.21
N SER A 113 25.21 20.13 30.55
CA SER A 113 24.98 19.69 31.93
C SER A 113 26.11 18.78 32.44
N ILE A 114 26.63 17.88 31.60
CA ILE A 114 27.78 17.02 31.96
C ILE A 114 29.04 17.87 32.20
N ILE A 115 29.32 18.83 31.32
CA ILE A 115 30.50 19.69 31.43
C ILE A 115 30.42 20.56 32.69
N GLU A 116 29.25 21.12 33.01
CA GLU A 116 29.03 21.95 34.20
C GLU A 116 29.19 21.13 35.49
N VAL A 117 28.62 19.92 35.55
CA VAL A 117 28.76 19.00 36.70
C VAL A 117 30.21 18.60 36.92
N ILE A 118 30.95 18.23 35.86
CA ILE A 118 32.36 17.87 35.98
C ILE A 118 33.21 19.09 36.36
N GLY A 119 32.91 20.26 35.79
CA GLY A 119 33.62 21.53 36.05
C GLY A 119 33.47 22.03 37.48
N ASN A 120 32.32 21.76 38.12
CA ASN A 120 32.02 22.16 39.49
C ASN A 120 32.30 21.06 40.53
N GLY A 121 33.07 20.03 40.18
CA GLY A 121 33.45 18.99 41.15
C GLY A 121 32.31 18.05 41.53
N PHE A 122 31.46 17.68 40.57
CA PHE A 122 30.24 16.87 40.72
C PHE A 122 29.07 17.56 41.42
N GLU A 123 29.14 18.88 41.58
CA GLU A 123 27.98 19.69 41.96
C GLU A 123 27.18 20.12 40.73
N ALA A 124 25.85 19.98 40.80
CA ALA A 124 24.97 20.40 39.72
C ALA A 124 24.95 21.93 39.64
N GLY A 125 25.32 22.48 38.47
CA GLY A 125 25.24 23.91 38.25
C GLY A 125 23.83 24.41 37.96
N VAL A 126 23.67 25.73 37.82
CA VAL A 126 22.35 26.39 37.78
C VAL A 126 21.71 26.30 36.40
N LEU A 127 22.51 26.19 35.33
CA LEU A 127 22.01 26.21 33.96
C LEU A 127 21.63 24.81 33.45
N GLY A 128 22.48 23.81 33.65
CA GLY A 128 22.35 22.48 33.04
C GLY A 128 21.05 21.74 33.38
N PRO A 129 20.83 21.36 34.65
CA PRO A 129 19.61 20.67 35.08
C PRO A 129 18.33 21.45 34.76
N GLY A 130 18.37 22.78 34.94
CA GLY A 130 17.23 23.66 34.64
C GLY A 130 16.88 23.68 33.14
N THR A 131 17.89 23.66 32.27
CA THR A 131 17.71 23.62 30.81
C THR A 131 17.14 22.29 30.34
N ILE A 132 17.64 21.16 30.87
CA ILE A 132 17.13 19.81 30.54
C ILE A 132 15.66 19.67 30.96
N VAL A 133 15.33 20.05 32.21
CA VAL A 133 13.97 19.96 32.73
C VAL A 133 13.03 20.90 31.97
N GLY A 134 13.47 22.11 31.65
CA GLY A 134 12.69 23.07 30.88
C GLY A 134 12.38 22.61 29.45
N SER A 135 13.38 22.10 28.73
CA SER A 135 13.23 21.56 27.37
C SER A 135 12.33 20.33 27.34
N ALA A 136 12.52 19.41 28.29
CA ALA A 136 11.68 18.22 28.41
C ALA A 136 10.21 18.58 28.78
N ALA A 137 9.99 19.60 29.61
CA ALA A 137 8.64 20.06 29.96
C ALA A 137 7.95 20.74 28.78
N PHE A 138 8.68 21.58 28.03
CA PHE A 138 8.18 22.21 26.81
C PHE A 138 7.77 21.15 25.76
N ASN A 139 8.60 20.13 25.55
CA ASN A 139 8.29 19.02 24.66
C ASN A 139 7.08 18.22 25.15
N LEU A 140 6.96 17.96 26.46
CA LEU A 140 5.80 17.26 27.01
C LEU A 140 4.50 18.03 26.76
N PHE A 141 4.41 19.32 27.08
CA PHE A 141 3.16 20.08 26.95
C PHE A 141 2.81 20.42 25.49
N THR A 142 3.80 20.86 24.70
CA THR A 142 3.58 21.31 23.32
C THR A 142 3.25 20.15 22.39
N ILE A 143 3.99 19.03 22.51
CA ILE A 143 3.73 17.83 21.69
C ILE A 143 2.42 17.16 22.13
N SER A 144 2.11 17.14 23.44
CA SER A 144 0.80 16.65 23.91
C SER A 144 -0.37 17.43 23.32
N ALA A 145 -0.27 18.76 23.27
CA ALA A 145 -1.33 19.59 22.71
C ALA A 145 -1.57 19.32 21.21
N ILE A 146 -0.50 19.10 20.44
CA ILE A 146 -0.59 18.80 19.00
C ILE A 146 -1.08 17.36 18.77
N CYS A 147 -0.64 16.39 19.57
CA CYS A 147 -1.00 14.98 19.41
C CYS A 147 -2.45 14.66 19.83
N VAL A 148 -3.05 15.42 20.76
CA VAL A 148 -4.48 15.26 21.12
C VAL A 148 -5.40 15.53 19.91
N VAL A 149 -4.95 16.31 18.93
CA VAL A 149 -5.68 16.60 17.69
C VAL A 149 -5.55 15.46 16.66
N SER A 150 -4.53 14.60 16.77
CA SER A 150 -4.16 13.62 15.73
C SER A 150 -3.89 12.22 16.29
N ASN A 151 -4.95 11.45 16.57
CA ASN A 151 -5.00 9.99 16.74
C ASN A 151 -4.13 9.34 17.86
N ILE A 152 -4.80 8.57 18.74
CA ILE A 152 -4.54 8.64 20.19
C ILE A 152 -3.74 7.46 20.81
N THR A 153 -3.42 6.36 20.12
CA THR A 153 -3.04 5.12 20.86
C THR A 153 -1.55 4.87 21.13
N VAL A 154 -0.63 5.28 20.25
CA VAL A 154 0.83 5.12 20.50
C VAL A 154 1.34 6.20 21.47
N PHE A 155 0.64 7.32 21.55
CA PHE A 155 0.99 8.46 22.38
C PHE A 155 0.84 8.20 23.89
N TYR A 156 -0.14 7.39 24.31
CA TYR A 156 -0.36 7.12 25.73
C TYR A 156 0.84 6.46 26.43
N ILE A 157 1.57 5.60 25.72
CA ILE A 157 2.75 4.93 26.29
C ILE A 157 3.86 5.95 26.50
N SER A 158 4.19 6.73 25.48
CA SER A 158 5.22 7.77 25.56
C SER A 158 4.88 8.83 26.62
N ALA A 159 3.62 9.27 26.68
CA ALA A 159 3.17 10.24 27.69
C ALA A 159 3.22 9.66 29.11
N ALA A 160 2.80 8.40 29.31
CA ALA A 160 2.85 7.75 30.62
C ALA A 160 4.28 7.61 31.14
N PHE A 161 5.22 7.20 30.28
CA PHE A 161 6.62 7.09 30.64
C PHE A 161 7.28 8.46 30.88
N SER A 162 6.90 9.51 30.13
CA SER A 162 7.37 10.87 30.39
C SER A 162 6.91 11.40 31.75
N VAL A 163 5.64 11.16 32.13
CA VAL A 163 5.14 11.52 33.47
C VAL A 163 5.84 10.71 34.56
N LEU A 164 6.03 9.40 34.33
CA LEU A 164 6.75 8.53 35.25
C LEU A 164 8.19 9.02 35.49
N ALA A 165 8.88 9.53 34.47
CA ALA A 165 10.23 10.07 34.62
C ALA A 165 10.28 11.28 35.57
N TYR A 166 9.28 12.18 35.50
CA TYR A 166 9.19 13.32 36.43
C TYR A 166 8.85 12.90 37.86
N VAL A 167 7.93 11.93 38.02
CA VAL A 167 7.58 11.38 39.33
C VAL A 167 8.79 10.68 39.95
N TRP A 168 9.55 9.94 39.15
CA TRP A 168 10.78 9.29 39.57
C TRP A 168 11.85 10.31 39.98
N LEU A 169 12.03 11.38 39.20
CA LEU A 169 12.95 12.46 39.52
C LEU A 169 12.56 13.21 40.82
N PHE A 170 11.27 13.41 41.06
CA PHE A 170 10.75 13.94 42.33
C PHE A 170 11.06 12.99 43.50
N PHE A 171 10.85 11.68 43.31
CA PHE A 171 11.11 10.68 44.34
C PHE A 171 12.58 10.64 44.76
N ILE A 172 13.52 10.60 43.81
CA ILE A 172 14.96 10.52 44.13
C ILE A 172 15.46 11.79 44.83
N LEU A 173 15.04 12.98 44.37
CA LEU A 173 15.58 14.26 44.88
C LEU A 173 14.96 14.73 46.19
N ILE A 174 13.74 14.32 46.53
CA ILE A 174 12.99 14.83 47.69
C ILE A 174 12.77 13.74 48.75
N ILE A 175 12.52 12.49 48.33
CA ILE A 175 12.10 11.41 49.23
C ILE A 175 13.25 10.46 49.56
N SER A 176 14.00 10.01 48.56
CA SER A 176 15.05 9.00 48.72
C SER A 176 16.35 9.62 49.26
N SER A 177 17.02 10.45 48.46
CA SER A 177 18.30 11.07 48.80
C SER A 177 18.22 12.58 48.57
N PRO A 178 17.87 13.37 49.61
CA PRO A 178 17.58 14.80 49.47
C PRO A 178 18.73 15.57 48.82
N ASN A 179 18.47 16.13 47.62
CA ASN A 179 19.42 16.91 46.81
C ASN A 179 20.73 16.19 46.43
N ILE A 180 20.82 14.87 46.55
CA ILE A 180 22.02 14.08 46.19
C ILE A 180 21.57 12.87 45.38
N ILE A 181 22.23 12.60 44.26
CA ILE A 181 21.93 11.43 43.43
C ILE A 181 22.92 10.32 43.77
N GLU A 182 22.42 9.20 44.29
CA GLU A 182 23.24 8.02 44.54
C GLU A 182 23.47 7.19 43.28
N VAL A 183 24.58 6.45 43.23
CA VAL A 183 24.97 5.64 42.07
C VAL A 183 23.91 4.58 41.74
N TRP A 184 23.23 4.02 42.74
CA TRP A 184 22.16 3.04 42.52
C TRP A 184 20.90 3.69 41.93
N GLU A 185 20.56 4.93 42.30
CA GLU A 185 19.45 5.69 41.73
C GLU A 185 19.69 5.99 40.25
N ALA A 186 20.93 6.38 39.92
CA ALA A 186 21.37 6.57 38.54
C ALA A 186 21.33 5.26 37.73
N ALA A 187 21.79 4.15 38.31
CA ALA A 187 21.74 2.84 37.67
C ALA A 187 20.30 2.35 37.41
N LEU A 188 19.39 2.59 38.37
CA LEU A 188 17.98 2.24 38.23
C LEU A 188 17.26 3.11 37.18
N THR A 189 17.63 4.39 37.10
CA THR A 189 17.14 5.30 36.05
C THR A 189 17.54 4.81 34.65
N LEU A 190 18.79 4.35 34.49
CA LEU A 190 19.27 3.75 33.24
C LEU A 190 18.52 2.45 32.90
N PHE A 191 18.18 1.65 33.92
CA PHE A 191 17.38 0.44 33.74
C PHE A 191 15.96 0.75 33.26
N PHE A 192 15.30 1.77 33.81
CA PHE A 192 13.97 2.19 33.34
C PHE A 192 13.97 2.62 31.87
N PHE A 193 15.04 3.27 31.41
CA PHE A 193 15.20 3.58 29.98
C PHE A 193 15.24 2.33 29.11
N ALA A 194 15.99 1.29 29.50
CA ALA A 194 16.02 0.02 28.78
C ALA A 194 14.65 -0.68 28.76
N CYS A 195 13.91 -0.65 29.87
CA CYS A 195 12.54 -1.17 29.93
C CYS A 195 11.59 -0.42 28.99
N LEU A 196 11.66 0.91 28.94
CA LEU A 196 10.86 1.73 28.04
C LEU A 196 11.07 1.33 26.58
N VAL A 197 12.33 1.18 26.14
CA VAL A 197 12.66 0.79 24.77
C VAL A 197 12.12 -0.61 24.45
N ALA A 198 12.26 -1.57 25.37
CA ALA A 198 11.76 -2.93 25.18
C ALA A 198 10.23 -3.00 25.09
N ILE A 199 9.53 -2.25 25.96
CA ILE A 199 8.06 -2.17 25.97
C ILE A 199 7.55 -1.49 24.70
N ALA A 200 8.18 -0.39 24.29
CA ALA A 200 7.82 0.31 23.05
C ALA A 200 7.99 -0.58 21.82
N TYR A 201 9.10 -1.32 21.73
CA TYR A 201 9.33 -2.30 20.66
C TYR A 201 8.28 -3.42 20.66
N ALA A 202 8.00 -4.01 21.82
CA ALA A 202 7.02 -5.09 21.93
C ALA A 202 5.60 -4.66 21.57
N PHE A 203 5.24 -3.42 21.92
CA PHE A 203 3.95 -2.82 21.57
C PHE A 203 3.85 -2.58 20.07
N ASP A 204 4.86 -1.98 19.44
CA ASP A 204 4.91 -1.71 18.01
C ASP A 204 4.72 -2.99 17.18
N VAL A 205 5.48 -4.05 17.50
CA VAL A 205 5.40 -5.36 16.83
C VAL A 205 4.02 -6.01 16.98
N ARG A 206 3.37 -5.90 18.15
CA ARG A 206 2.04 -6.48 18.40
C ARG A 206 0.90 -5.63 17.82
N TRP A 207 1.06 -4.31 17.83
CA TRP A 207 0.08 -3.35 17.32
C TRP A 207 -0.04 -3.44 15.79
N CYS A 208 1.09 -3.55 15.07
CA CYS A 208 1.09 -3.79 13.63
C CYS A 208 0.31 -5.07 13.25
N LYS A 209 0.47 -6.17 14.01
CA LYS A 209 -0.28 -7.42 13.76
C LYS A 209 -1.78 -7.27 14.03
N ARG A 210 -2.18 -6.52 15.05
CA ARG A 210 -3.61 -6.31 15.42
C ARG A 210 -4.33 -5.31 14.51
N LYS A 211 -3.72 -4.16 14.21
CA LYS A 211 -4.35 -3.09 13.41
C LYS A 211 -4.59 -3.54 11.96
N MET A 212 -3.66 -4.32 11.41
CA MET A 212 -3.73 -4.90 10.07
C MET A 212 -4.84 -5.96 9.93
N SER A 213 -5.26 -6.58 11.05
CA SER A 213 -6.36 -7.54 11.11
C SER A 213 -7.72 -6.93 11.48
N ALA A 214 -7.74 -5.82 12.25
CA ALA A 214 -8.97 -5.27 12.84
C ALA A 214 -9.57 -4.05 12.10
N MET A 215 -8.74 -3.18 11.51
CA MET A 215 -9.21 -1.94 10.85
C MET A 215 -9.83 -2.20 9.47
N THR A 216 -9.56 -3.36 8.90
CA THR A 216 -9.74 -3.67 7.49
C THR A 216 -11.09 -4.34 7.22
N SER A 217 -11.45 -5.40 7.94
CA SER A 217 -12.68 -6.16 7.62
C SER A 217 -13.98 -5.43 8.01
N ALA A 218 -13.99 -4.68 9.11
CA ALA A 218 -15.21 -4.07 9.66
C ALA A 218 -15.61 -2.76 8.95
N MET A 219 -14.65 -1.94 8.51
CA MET A 219 -14.93 -0.71 7.77
C MET A 219 -15.41 -1.00 6.34
N VAL A 220 -14.81 -1.97 5.65
CA VAL A 220 -15.24 -2.36 4.29
C VAL A 220 -16.64 -2.95 4.32
N ALA A 221 -16.96 -3.79 5.31
CA ALA A 221 -18.31 -4.32 5.51
C ALA A 221 -19.34 -3.22 5.87
N LYS A 222 -18.94 -2.16 6.56
CA LYS A 222 -19.83 -1.04 6.93
C LYS A 222 -20.07 -0.06 5.76
N SER A 223 -19.05 0.20 4.95
CA SER A 223 -19.16 1.04 3.75
C SER A 223 -19.88 0.35 2.61
N TYR A 224 -19.78 -0.99 2.54
CA TYR A 224 -20.39 -1.78 1.48
C TYR A 224 -21.14 -3.01 2.04
N PRO A 225 -22.27 -2.80 2.72
CA PRO A 225 -22.99 -3.86 3.42
C PRO A 225 -23.64 -4.90 2.49
N SER A 226 -23.76 -4.62 1.19
CA SER A 226 -24.37 -5.50 0.18
C SER A 226 -23.39 -6.45 -0.51
N LEU A 227 -22.08 -6.35 -0.25
CA LEU A 227 -21.05 -7.15 -0.92
C LEU A 227 -20.78 -8.49 -0.21
N SER A 228 -20.33 -9.48 -0.99
CA SER A 228 -19.97 -10.80 -0.48
C SER A 228 -18.67 -10.76 0.34
N PRO A 229 -18.45 -11.68 1.30
CA PRO A 229 -17.22 -11.73 2.10
C PRO A 229 -15.94 -11.89 1.25
N GLU A 230 -16.02 -12.56 0.10
CA GLU A 230 -14.90 -12.72 -0.83
C GLU A 230 -14.56 -11.41 -1.55
N ASP A 231 -15.56 -10.62 -1.93
CA ASP A 231 -15.35 -9.35 -2.61
C ASP A 231 -14.92 -8.26 -1.62
N HIS A 232 -15.40 -8.33 -0.37
CA HIS A 232 -14.81 -7.58 0.74
C HIS A 232 -13.32 -7.89 0.89
N ALA A 233 -12.91 -9.16 0.79
CA ALA A 233 -11.50 -9.57 0.90
C ALA A 233 -10.64 -9.09 -0.29
N LYS A 234 -11.18 -9.04 -1.51
CA LYS A 234 -10.49 -8.48 -2.68
C LYS A 234 -10.30 -6.96 -2.56
N ILE A 235 -11.36 -6.26 -2.16
CA ILE A 235 -11.30 -4.81 -1.87
C ILE A 235 -10.33 -4.55 -0.71
N LEU A 236 -10.30 -5.43 0.29
CA LEU A 236 -9.34 -5.39 1.38
C LEU A 236 -7.90 -5.53 0.89
N ALA A 237 -7.61 -6.53 0.07
CA ALA A 237 -6.29 -6.80 -0.45
C ALA A 237 -5.80 -5.63 -1.31
N TYR A 238 -6.68 -5.09 -2.14
CA TYR A 238 -6.43 -3.88 -2.92
C TYR A 238 -6.16 -2.66 -2.03
N ARG A 239 -7.00 -2.40 -1.02
CA ARG A 239 -6.86 -1.29 -0.09
C ARG A 239 -5.66 -1.43 0.84
N ILE A 240 -5.29 -2.62 1.30
CA ILE A 240 -4.06 -2.87 2.09
C ILE A 240 -2.82 -2.55 1.25
N ASN A 241 -2.83 -2.93 -0.03
CA ASN A 241 -1.74 -2.61 -0.95
C ASN A 241 -1.64 -1.09 -1.22
N GLN A 242 -2.75 -0.36 -1.13
CA GLN A 242 -2.80 1.10 -1.24
C GLN A 242 -2.58 1.86 0.08
N ALA A 243 -2.98 1.31 1.22
CA ALA A 243 -3.06 1.96 2.54
C ALA A 243 -1.77 1.84 3.37
N ASN A 244 -0.73 1.18 2.85
CA ASN A 244 0.64 1.44 3.32
C ASN A 244 0.90 2.95 3.16
N THR A 245 0.90 3.64 4.30
CA THR A 245 0.71 5.09 4.41
C THR A 245 1.80 5.89 3.67
N PRO A 246 1.54 7.17 3.30
CA PRO A 246 2.55 8.02 2.66
C PRO A 246 3.83 8.18 3.50
N HIS A 247 3.72 8.13 4.84
CA HIS A 247 4.87 8.20 5.76
C HIS A 247 5.74 6.93 5.74
N ASP A 248 5.15 5.75 5.54
CA ASP A 248 5.90 4.51 5.32
C ASP A 248 6.52 4.44 3.92
N ARG A 249 5.94 5.16 2.94
CA ARG A 249 6.43 5.21 1.54
C ARG A 249 7.69 6.06 1.33
N ILE A 250 8.06 6.93 2.26
CA ILE A 250 9.32 7.69 2.19
C ILE A 250 10.54 6.80 2.53
N GLN A 251 10.33 5.62 3.13
CA GLN A 251 11.40 4.75 3.62
C GLN A 251 11.89 3.66 2.65
N MET A 252 11.30 3.54 1.47
CA MET A 252 11.70 2.58 0.42
C MET A 252 12.15 3.30 -0.85
N THR A 253 13.19 4.13 -0.81
CA THR A 253 13.69 4.82 -2.00
C THR A 253 14.97 4.21 -2.60
N SER A 254 15.58 3.20 -1.97
CA SER A 254 16.80 2.56 -2.51
C SER A 254 16.60 1.13 -3.06
N SER A 255 15.40 0.55 -2.97
CA SER A 255 15.12 -0.77 -3.52
C SER A 255 13.72 -0.84 -4.12
N TRP A 256 13.54 -0.20 -5.27
CA TRP A 256 12.49 -0.60 -6.22
C TRP A 256 13.17 -1.32 -7.39
N ARG A 257 13.44 -2.62 -7.22
CA ARG A 257 13.26 -3.53 -8.36
C ARG A 257 11.85 -4.07 -8.21
N GLU A 258 11.04 -3.71 -9.20
CA GLU A 258 9.68 -4.19 -9.46
C GLU A 258 9.60 -5.69 -9.10
N SER A 259 8.70 -6.06 -8.19
CA SER A 259 8.53 -7.46 -7.79
C SER A 259 8.22 -8.30 -9.02
N ARG A 260 8.72 -9.54 -9.14
CA ARG A 260 8.37 -10.43 -10.25
C ARG A 260 6.86 -10.64 -10.37
N THR A 261 6.10 -10.55 -9.28
CA THR A 261 4.63 -10.55 -9.32
C THR A 261 4.02 -9.24 -9.81
N GLU A 262 4.63 -8.09 -9.54
CA GLU A 262 4.22 -6.80 -10.11
C GLU A 262 4.63 -6.70 -11.58
N GLN A 263 5.80 -7.20 -11.95
CA GLN A 263 6.22 -7.35 -13.35
C GLN A 263 5.34 -8.36 -14.07
N ASP A 264 5.00 -9.49 -13.45
CA ASP A 264 4.12 -10.48 -14.07
C ASP A 264 2.70 -9.98 -14.14
N VAL A 265 2.19 -9.19 -13.19
CA VAL A 265 0.87 -8.54 -13.25
C VAL A 265 0.88 -7.37 -14.23
N VAL A 266 1.92 -6.54 -14.28
CA VAL A 266 2.08 -5.47 -15.27
C VAL A 266 2.30 -6.06 -16.65
N LYS A 267 3.03 -7.17 -16.79
CA LYS A 267 3.22 -7.96 -18.02
C LYS A 267 1.97 -8.74 -18.36
N PHE A 268 1.16 -9.18 -17.40
CA PHE A 268 -0.20 -9.70 -17.63
C PHE A 268 -1.04 -8.55 -18.20
N MET A 269 -1.13 -7.42 -17.51
CA MET A 269 -1.87 -6.22 -17.90
C MET A 269 -1.39 -5.62 -19.22
N THR A 270 -0.09 -5.70 -19.56
CA THR A 270 0.45 -5.27 -20.87
C THR A 270 0.35 -6.33 -21.96
N THR A 271 0.35 -7.63 -21.61
CA THR A 271 0.01 -8.72 -22.55
C THR A 271 -1.50 -8.72 -22.87
N PHE A 272 -2.32 -8.23 -21.93
CA PHE A 272 -3.76 -8.00 -22.10
C PHE A 272 -4.07 -6.62 -22.71
N LYS A 273 -3.19 -5.60 -22.59
CA LYS A 273 -3.17 -4.41 -23.46
C LYS A 273 -2.56 -4.75 -24.83
N THR A 274 -3.32 -5.49 -25.63
CA THR A 274 -3.27 -5.30 -27.08
C THR A 274 -4.58 -4.68 -27.50
N ILE A 275 -4.56 -3.34 -27.55
CA ILE A 275 -5.46 -2.53 -28.35
C ILE A 275 -5.31 -3.03 -29.78
N SER A 276 -6.38 -3.60 -30.32
CA SER A 276 -6.53 -3.72 -31.77
C SER A 276 -7.10 -2.39 -32.24
N VAL A 277 -6.33 -1.65 -33.03
CA VAL A 277 -6.66 -0.31 -33.57
C VAL A 277 -7.84 -0.34 -34.56
N ASP A 278 -8.55 -1.46 -34.67
CA ASP A 278 -9.45 -1.75 -35.79
C ASP A 278 -10.90 -2.01 -35.40
N GLY A 279 -11.40 -1.58 -34.22
CA GLY A 279 -12.84 -1.64 -33.89
C GLY A 279 -13.52 -3.00 -34.12
N ARG A 280 -12.74 -4.09 -34.15
CA ARG A 280 -13.17 -5.44 -34.49
C ARG A 280 -13.03 -6.28 -33.24
N THR A 281 -14.17 -6.71 -32.70
CA THR A 281 -14.28 -7.65 -31.58
C THR A 281 -13.30 -8.81 -31.76
N LYS A 282 -12.42 -9.03 -30.77
CA LYS A 282 -11.44 -10.12 -30.78
C LYS A 282 -12.19 -11.44 -31.00
N PRO A 283 -11.84 -12.26 -32.01
CA PRO A 283 -12.56 -13.49 -32.27
C PRO A 283 -12.40 -14.44 -31.08
N ARG A 284 -13.50 -15.04 -30.63
CA ARG A 284 -13.52 -15.96 -29.49
C ARG A 284 -14.46 -17.14 -29.72
N ILE A 285 -14.16 -18.26 -29.08
CA ILE A 285 -15.02 -19.44 -29.06
C ILE A 285 -15.39 -19.78 -27.62
N GLU A 286 -16.68 -19.99 -27.36
CA GLU A 286 -17.23 -20.24 -26.04
C GLU A 286 -18.60 -20.93 -26.11
N TRP A 287 -19.08 -21.45 -24.99
CA TRP A 287 -20.44 -21.99 -24.89
C TRP A 287 -21.49 -20.85 -24.90
N ASP A 288 -22.64 -21.10 -25.53
CA ASP A 288 -23.74 -20.12 -25.61
C ASP A 288 -24.40 -19.90 -24.24
N ALA A 289 -24.49 -20.96 -23.43
CA ALA A 289 -24.92 -20.91 -22.05
C ALA A 289 -23.85 -21.49 -21.11
N ARG A 290 -23.82 -20.99 -19.88
CA ARG A 290 -22.87 -21.41 -18.84
C ARG A 290 -23.38 -22.65 -18.11
N THR A 291 -24.68 -22.71 -17.85
CA THR A 291 -25.33 -23.83 -17.16
C THR A 291 -26.47 -24.37 -17.99
N TYR A 292 -26.50 -25.70 -18.13
CA TYR A 292 -27.56 -26.48 -18.76
C TYR A 292 -28.26 -27.36 -17.73
N GLY A 293 -29.57 -27.53 -17.88
CA GLY A 293 -30.44 -28.33 -17.04
C GLY A 293 -30.81 -29.65 -17.69
N VAL A 294 -30.78 -30.72 -16.90
CA VAL A 294 -31.33 -32.02 -17.27
C VAL A 294 -32.29 -32.51 -16.18
N GLN A 295 -33.35 -33.19 -16.59
CA GLN A 295 -34.38 -33.75 -15.71
C GLN A 295 -34.42 -35.27 -15.80
N ARG A 296 -35.14 -35.89 -14.87
CA ARG A 296 -35.37 -37.34 -14.88
C ARG A 296 -36.20 -37.71 -16.13
N GLY A 297 -35.71 -38.65 -16.94
CA GLY A 297 -36.31 -39.03 -18.22
C GLY A 297 -35.61 -38.45 -19.45
N ASP A 298 -34.71 -37.48 -19.27
CA ASP A 298 -33.92 -36.93 -20.38
C ASP A 298 -32.90 -37.96 -20.89
N LYS A 299 -32.94 -38.25 -22.20
CA LYS A 299 -31.99 -39.15 -22.85
C LYS A 299 -30.81 -38.42 -23.48
N LYS A 300 -30.98 -37.14 -23.75
CA LYS A 300 -30.01 -36.30 -24.44
C LYS A 300 -30.13 -34.85 -24.05
N ILE A 301 -29.02 -34.13 -24.11
CA ILE A 301 -28.95 -32.69 -23.92
C ILE A 301 -28.16 -32.06 -25.07
N GLN A 302 -28.64 -30.92 -25.58
CA GLN A 302 -27.97 -30.17 -26.64
C GLN A 302 -27.27 -28.96 -26.05
N LEU A 303 -25.95 -28.89 -26.25
CA LEU A 303 -25.13 -27.74 -25.90
C LEU A 303 -24.79 -26.98 -27.18
N LYS A 304 -24.83 -25.66 -27.13
CA LYS A 304 -24.53 -24.81 -28.29
C LYS A 304 -23.18 -24.15 -28.11
N LEU A 305 -22.28 -24.40 -29.07
CA LEU A 305 -20.96 -23.80 -29.13
C LEU A 305 -21.01 -22.62 -30.09
N VAL A 306 -20.56 -21.44 -29.66
CA VAL A 306 -20.63 -20.20 -30.45
C VAL A 306 -19.24 -19.63 -30.70
N ARG A 307 -19.03 -19.15 -31.93
CA ARG A 307 -17.86 -18.40 -32.36
C ARG A 307 -18.27 -16.95 -32.59
N ARG A 308 -17.76 -16.05 -31.76
CA ARG A 308 -17.99 -14.60 -31.83
C ARG A 308 -16.80 -13.91 -32.50
N GLY A 309 -17.04 -12.78 -33.17
CA GLY A 309 -16.02 -12.03 -33.94
C GLY A 309 -15.88 -12.50 -35.39
N THR A 310 -14.71 -12.28 -35.99
CA THR A 310 -14.42 -12.63 -37.38
C THR A 310 -14.29 -14.15 -37.57
N ALA A 311 -15.25 -14.74 -38.29
CA ALA A 311 -15.29 -16.17 -38.62
C ALA A 311 -14.82 -16.45 -40.05
N THR A 312 -13.80 -15.76 -40.56
CA THR A 312 -13.35 -15.89 -41.96
C THR A 312 -12.50 -17.12 -42.25
N GLN A 313 -11.90 -17.71 -41.22
CA GLN A 313 -11.00 -18.86 -41.33
C GLN A 313 -11.59 -20.08 -40.62
N PRO A 314 -11.31 -21.33 -41.06
CA PRO A 314 -11.76 -22.51 -40.35
C PRO A 314 -11.09 -22.63 -38.97
N LEU A 315 -11.79 -23.22 -38.00
CA LEU A 315 -11.30 -23.39 -36.63
C LEU A 315 -11.68 -24.77 -36.09
N THR A 316 -10.71 -25.52 -35.58
CA THR A 316 -10.96 -26.82 -34.94
C THR A 316 -10.89 -26.70 -33.43
N ALA A 317 -12.02 -26.90 -32.78
CA ALA A 317 -12.14 -27.00 -31.34
C ALA A 317 -12.31 -28.46 -30.91
N ALA A 318 -11.92 -28.79 -29.69
CA ALA A 318 -12.18 -30.08 -29.07
C ALA A 318 -12.94 -29.85 -27.77
N TYR A 319 -13.90 -30.73 -27.50
CA TYR A 319 -14.61 -30.74 -26.23
C TYR A 319 -14.48 -32.10 -25.56
N GLN A 320 -14.50 -32.09 -24.23
CA GLN A 320 -14.41 -33.29 -23.42
C GLN A 320 -15.30 -33.16 -22.19
N THR A 321 -16.07 -34.21 -21.90
CA THR A 321 -16.79 -34.35 -20.64
C THR A 321 -15.84 -34.66 -19.49
N VAL A 322 -16.11 -34.05 -18.34
CA VAL A 322 -15.33 -34.18 -17.10
C VAL A 322 -16.29 -34.41 -15.94
N ASN A 323 -15.96 -35.39 -15.10
CA ASN A 323 -16.77 -35.73 -13.93
C ASN A 323 -16.86 -34.54 -12.96
N GLY A 324 -18.05 -34.31 -12.41
CA GLY A 324 -18.25 -33.50 -11.21
C GLY A 324 -18.72 -34.39 -10.07
N THR A 325 -19.86 -34.05 -9.47
CA THR A 325 -20.56 -34.98 -8.55
C THR A 325 -21.27 -36.09 -9.34
N ALA A 326 -21.80 -35.76 -10.52
CA ALA A 326 -22.22 -36.73 -11.52
C ALA A 326 -20.98 -37.39 -12.15
N LYS A 327 -20.98 -38.72 -12.16
CA LYS A 327 -19.89 -39.56 -12.66
C LYS A 327 -20.22 -40.13 -14.05
N LYS A 328 -19.21 -40.20 -14.91
CA LYS A 328 -19.24 -40.96 -16.17
C LYS A 328 -19.74 -42.39 -15.97
N ASP A 329 -20.41 -42.91 -16.98
CA ASP A 329 -20.96 -44.27 -17.07
C ASP A 329 -22.03 -44.61 -16.00
N MET A 330 -22.23 -43.74 -15.01
CA MET A 330 -23.34 -43.81 -14.05
C MET A 330 -24.46 -42.82 -14.42
N HIS A 331 -24.10 -41.59 -14.79
CA HIS A 331 -25.06 -40.51 -15.04
C HIS A 331 -25.09 -40.07 -16.51
N TYR A 332 -23.93 -40.07 -17.17
CA TYR A 332 -23.78 -39.67 -18.57
C TYR A 332 -22.68 -40.50 -19.23
N LEU A 333 -22.67 -40.55 -20.57
CA LEU A 333 -21.64 -41.23 -21.33
C LEU A 333 -20.46 -40.29 -21.64
N ASP A 334 -19.22 -40.73 -21.38
CA ASP A 334 -18.03 -39.93 -21.67
C ASP A 334 -17.94 -39.66 -23.17
N LYS A 335 -17.81 -38.39 -23.55
CA LYS A 335 -17.68 -37.94 -24.93
C LYS A 335 -16.46 -37.05 -25.09
N ARG A 336 -15.63 -37.38 -26.09
CA ARG A 336 -14.48 -36.59 -26.52
C ARG A 336 -14.47 -36.51 -28.03
N GLU A 337 -14.66 -35.32 -28.56
CA GLU A 337 -14.79 -35.14 -30.01
C GLU A 337 -14.22 -33.78 -30.42
N THR A 338 -13.92 -33.66 -31.70
CA THR A 338 -13.47 -32.42 -32.33
C THR A 338 -14.58 -31.85 -33.21
N VAL A 339 -14.79 -30.55 -33.10
CA VAL A 339 -15.75 -29.79 -33.89
C VAL A 339 -14.99 -28.82 -34.78
N GLN A 340 -15.21 -28.94 -36.08
CA GLN A 340 -14.67 -28.05 -37.07
C GLN A 340 -15.73 -27.00 -37.45
N PHE A 341 -15.35 -25.72 -37.35
CA PHE A 341 -16.12 -24.60 -37.88
C PHE A 341 -15.64 -24.29 -39.28
N GLU A 342 -16.57 -24.28 -40.24
CA GLU A 342 -16.28 -23.82 -41.59
C GLU A 342 -16.21 -22.28 -41.65
N PRO A 343 -15.54 -21.70 -42.68
CA PRO A 343 -15.56 -20.26 -42.91
C PRO A 343 -16.99 -19.71 -42.95
N GLY A 344 -17.29 -18.73 -42.11
CA GLY A 344 -18.61 -18.11 -41.95
C GLY A 344 -19.51 -18.78 -40.91
N GLU A 345 -19.17 -19.97 -40.42
CA GLU A 345 -19.97 -20.69 -39.43
C GLU A 345 -19.78 -20.09 -38.03
N ARG A 346 -20.89 -19.71 -37.37
CA ARG A 346 -20.90 -19.01 -36.07
C ARG A 346 -21.38 -19.85 -34.90
N SER A 347 -22.05 -20.98 -35.15
CA SER A 347 -22.54 -21.85 -34.08
C SER A 347 -22.60 -23.31 -34.50
N LYS A 348 -22.32 -24.21 -33.57
CA LYS A 348 -22.47 -25.67 -33.72
C LYS A 348 -23.25 -26.22 -32.53
N ALA A 349 -24.19 -27.13 -32.79
CA ALA A 349 -24.87 -27.88 -31.73
C ALA A 349 -24.10 -29.18 -31.42
N ILE A 350 -23.96 -29.48 -30.13
CA ILE A 350 -23.26 -30.64 -29.59
C ILE A 350 -24.26 -31.43 -28.75
N GLU A 351 -24.49 -32.69 -29.12
CA GLU A 351 -25.40 -33.57 -28.40
C GLU A 351 -24.63 -34.50 -27.45
N LEU A 352 -25.04 -34.53 -26.18
CA LEU A 352 -24.53 -35.45 -25.15
C LEU A 352 -25.63 -36.41 -24.73
N GLN A 353 -25.26 -37.67 -24.46
CA GLN A 353 -26.18 -38.73 -24.03
C GLN A 353 -26.23 -38.80 -22.50
N ILE A 354 -27.45 -38.77 -21.97
CA ILE A 354 -27.77 -38.84 -20.56
C ILE A 354 -28.35 -40.23 -20.25
N LEU A 355 -27.92 -40.83 -19.13
CA LEU A 355 -28.37 -42.15 -18.72
C LEU A 355 -29.67 -42.03 -17.90
N ASP A 356 -30.74 -42.62 -18.41
CA ASP A 356 -32.08 -42.61 -17.83
C ASP A 356 -32.14 -43.34 -16.46
N ASN A 357 -31.35 -44.42 -16.33
CA ASN A 357 -31.26 -45.22 -15.10
C ASN A 357 -30.20 -44.69 -14.11
N GLY A 358 -29.69 -43.47 -14.30
CA GLY A 358 -28.70 -42.91 -13.40
C GLY A 358 -29.29 -42.59 -12.03
N ASP A 359 -28.55 -42.91 -10.96
CA ASP A 359 -28.91 -42.57 -9.57
C ASP A 359 -28.67 -41.06 -9.29
N TRP A 360 -29.27 -40.20 -10.12
CA TRP A 360 -29.16 -38.74 -10.02
C TRP A 360 -29.65 -38.24 -8.66
N LYS A 361 -28.79 -37.49 -7.98
CA LYS A 361 -29.13 -36.75 -6.78
C LYS A 361 -29.43 -35.29 -7.11
N HIS A 362 -30.18 -34.65 -6.23
CA HIS A 362 -30.44 -33.21 -6.33
C HIS A 362 -29.12 -32.43 -6.46
N ASP A 363 -29.07 -31.52 -7.42
CA ASP A 363 -27.93 -30.65 -7.72
C ASP A 363 -26.67 -31.36 -8.25
N ASP A 364 -26.81 -32.60 -8.73
CA ASP A 364 -25.68 -33.30 -9.35
C ASP A 364 -25.20 -32.61 -10.63
N VAL A 365 -23.88 -32.44 -10.76
CA VAL A 365 -23.26 -31.69 -11.86
C VAL A 365 -22.13 -32.45 -12.52
N PHE A 366 -21.98 -32.27 -13.83
CA PHE A 366 -20.77 -32.58 -14.59
C PHE A 366 -20.39 -31.41 -15.51
N TYR A 367 -19.18 -31.45 -16.05
CA TYR A 367 -18.61 -30.34 -16.82
C TYR A 367 -18.23 -30.76 -18.23
N VAL A 368 -18.24 -29.80 -19.15
CA VAL A 368 -17.80 -29.98 -20.53
C VAL A 368 -16.76 -28.91 -20.84
N HIS A 369 -15.49 -29.33 -20.93
CA HIS A 369 -14.36 -28.43 -21.12
C HIS A 369 -14.10 -28.24 -22.60
N LEU A 370 -13.94 -26.98 -23.02
CA LEU A 370 -13.57 -26.61 -24.39
C LEU A 370 -12.05 -26.36 -24.49
N LYS A 371 -11.45 -26.82 -25.58
CA LYS A 371 -10.05 -26.54 -25.93
C LYS A 371 -9.93 -26.23 -27.42
N ILE A 372 -9.06 -25.31 -27.78
CA ILE A 372 -8.70 -25.07 -29.18
C ILE A 372 -7.57 -26.05 -29.55
N LYS A 373 -7.70 -26.79 -30.66
CA LYS A 373 -6.68 -27.72 -31.14
C LYS A 373 -5.85 -27.11 -32.26
N ASP A 374 -6.51 -26.82 -33.38
CA ASP A 374 -5.84 -26.35 -34.59
C ASP A 374 -6.22 -24.91 -34.86
N LYS A 375 -5.19 -24.08 -35.02
CA LYS A 375 -5.30 -22.66 -35.30
C LYS A 375 -4.38 -22.33 -36.47
N LEU A 376 -4.92 -21.67 -37.49
CA LEU A 376 -4.08 -21.08 -38.53
C LEU A 376 -3.22 -19.96 -37.91
N PRO A 377 -1.97 -19.76 -38.36
CA PRO A 377 -1.06 -18.75 -37.78
C PRO A 377 -1.64 -17.32 -37.81
N GLU A 378 -2.52 -17.04 -38.76
CA GLU A 378 -3.19 -15.75 -38.92
C GLU A 378 -4.43 -15.59 -38.03
N ASP A 379 -5.03 -16.69 -37.56
CA ASP A 379 -6.22 -16.62 -36.72
C ASP A 379 -5.79 -16.15 -35.32
N ARG A 380 -6.48 -15.13 -34.79
CA ARG A 380 -6.28 -14.61 -33.43
C ARG A 380 -7.33 -15.13 -32.44
N THR A 381 -8.19 -16.08 -32.84
CA THR A 381 -9.26 -16.62 -31.99
C THR A 381 -8.74 -17.11 -30.64
N LYS A 382 -9.42 -16.73 -29.55
CA LYS A 382 -9.11 -17.17 -28.17
C LYS A 382 -10.30 -17.92 -27.55
N LEU A 383 -10.06 -18.65 -26.46
CA LEU A 383 -11.15 -19.16 -25.62
C LEU A 383 -11.84 -17.97 -24.92
N GLY A 384 -13.17 -17.95 -24.94
CA GLY A 384 -13.96 -16.95 -24.21
C GLY A 384 -14.07 -17.26 -22.71
N GLN A 385 -14.79 -16.43 -21.96
CA GLN A 385 -14.95 -16.62 -20.50
C GLN A 385 -15.83 -17.85 -20.18
N CYS A 386 -16.70 -18.26 -21.11
CA CYS A 386 -17.50 -19.48 -20.98
C CYS A 386 -16.82 -20.66 -21.71
N ASP A 387 -15.61 -21.04 -21.28
CA ASP A 387 -14.86 -22.18 -21.83
C ASP A 387 -15.30 -23.54 -21.26
N THR A 388 -16.05 -23.51 -20.16
CA THR A 388 -16.54 -24.69 -19.46
C THR A 388 -18.04 -24.59 -19.28
N ALA A 389 -18.79 -25.52 -19.90
CA ALA A 389 -20.22 -25.65 -19.68
C ALA A 389 -20.48 -26.56 -18.47
N ARG A 390 -21.43 -26.17 -17.63
CA ARG A 390 -21.89 -26.96 -16.48
C ARG A 390 -23.24 -27.57 -16.81
N VAL A 391 -23.36 -28.90 -16.74
CA VAL A 391 -24.64 -29.59 -16.86
C VAL A 391 -25.08 -30.01 -15.47
N ARG A 392 -26.30 -29.63 -15.08
CA ARG A 392 -26.86 -29.81 -13.75
C ARG A 392 -28.17 -30.57 -13.81
N PHE A 393 -28.34 -31.52 -12.91
CA PHE A 393 -29.62 -32.18 -12.66
C PHE A 393 -30.53 -31.28 -11.82
N VAL A 394 -31.73 -31.01 -12.32
CA VAL A 394 -32.74 -30.16 -11.67
C VAL A 394 -33.99 -30.99 -11.40
N GLU A 395 -34.50 -30.93 -10.17
CA GLU A 395 -35.71 -31.66 -9.79
C GLU A 395 -36.93 -30.75 -9.91
N HIS A 396 -38.09 -31.33 -10.26
CA HIS A 396 -39.31 -30.57 -10.52
C HIS A 396 -39.82 -29.79 -9.28
N THR A 397 -39.39 -30.20 -8.08
CA THR A 397 -39.70 -29.52 -6.81
C THR A 397 -38.89 -28.25 -6.56
N ASP A 398 -37.84 -28.00 -7.35
CA ASP A 398 -36.94 -26.84 -7.17
C ASP A 398 -37.50 -25.56 -7.79
N PHE A 399 -38.59 -25.69 -8.56
CA PHE A 399 -39.24 -24.57 -9.21
C PHE A 399 -40.14 -23.81 -8.22
N PRO A 400 -39.88 -22.51 -7.96
CA PRO A 400 -40.87 -21.68 -7.28
C PRO A 400 -42.22 -21.68 -8.04
N PRO A 401 -43.34 -21.44 -7.34
CA PRO A 401 -44.70 -21.55 -7.90
C PRO A 401 -45.02 -20.54 -9.01
N PHE A 402 -44.12 -19.58 -9.28
CA PHE A 402 -44.25 -18.56 -10.31
C PHE A 402 -42.99 -18.53 -11.18
N PRO A 403 -43.10 -18.24 -12.49
CA PRO A 403 -41.95 -18.11 -13.39
C PRO A 403 -40.99 -17.03 -12.87
N THR A 404 -39.74 -17.42 -12.64
CA THR A 404 -38.73 -16.60 -11.98
C THR A 404 -37.49 -16.60 -12.85
N VAL A 405 -37.11 -15.39 -13.26
CA VAL A 405 -35.84 -15.08 -13.90
C VAL A 405 -35.18 -14.03 -13.03
N GLU A 406 -33.87 -14.14 -12.88
CA GLU A 406 -33.10 -13.15 -12.13
C GLU A 406 -31.67 -13.02 -12.65
N PHE A 407 -31.05 -11.90 -12.36
CA PHE A 407 -29.61 -11.78 -12.51
C PHE A 407 -28.89 -12.69 -11.51
N ALA A 408 -27.79 -13.31 -11.92
CA ALA A 408 -26.99 -14.18 -11.06
C ALA A 408 -26.32 -13.42 -9.89
N LYS A 409 -26.11 -12.11 -10.07
CA LYS A 409 -25.56 -11.17 -9.09
C LYS A 409 -26.35 -9.87 -9.17
N ASN A 410 -26.41 -9.14 -8.05
CA ASN A 410 -27.08 -7.85 -7.95
C ASN A 410 -26.18 -6.67 -8.32
N ASN A 411 -24.86 -6.90 -8.32
CA ASN A 411 -23.87 -5.91 -8.70
C ASN A 411 -22.72 -6.57 -9.48
N TYR A 412 -22.26 -5.90 -10.53
CA TYR A 412 -21.06 -6.23 -11.29
C TYR A 412 -20.09 -5.05 -11.21
N VAL A 413 -18.84 -5.33 -10.84
CA VAL A 413 -17.80 -4.30 -10.75
C VAL A 413 -16.81 -4.53 -11.87
N ILE A 414 -16.61 -3.52 -12.71
CA ILE A 414 -15.76 -3.60 -13.89
C ILE A 414 -14.91 -2.33 -14.04
N SER A 415 -13.78 -2.43 -14.73
CA SER A 415 -12.96 -1.26 -15.07
C SER A 415 -13.49 -0.59 -16.33
N GLU A 416 -13.45 0.74 -16.39
CA GLU A 416 -13.76 1.49 -17.62
C GLU A 416 -12.86 1.12 -18.82
N ASN A 417 -11.70 0.53 -18.57
CA ASN A 417 -10.81 0.04 -19.61
C ASN A 417 -11.24 -1.31 -20.22
N ASP A 418 -12.20 -2.00 -19.61
CA ASP A 418 -12.72 -3.24 -20.15
C ASP A 418 -13.69 -2.92 -21.28
N GLU A 419 -13.52 -3.55 -22.45
CA GLU A 419 -14.33 -3.29 -23.65
C GLU A 419 -15.84 -3.62 -23.45
N TRP A 420 -16.19 -4.48 -22.49
CA TRP A 420 -17.56 -4.94 -22.27
C TRP A 420 -17.73 -5.56 -20.89
N VAL A 421 -18.93 -5.43 -20.32
CA VAL A 421 -19.36 -6.10 -19.09
C VAL A 421 -20.20 -7.34 -19.41
N ARG A 422 -19.83 -8.47 -18.78
CA ARG A 422 -20.61 -9.73 -18.87
C ARG A 422 -21.56 -9.87 -17.69
N ILE A 423 -22.85 -9.91 -17.99
CA ILE A 423 -23.92 -10.02 -17.01
C ILE A 423 -24.59 -11.38 -17.17
N TYR A 424 -24.64 -12.17 -16.10
CA TYR A 424 -25.26 -13.49 -16.10
C TYR A 424 -26.73 -13.41 -15.66
N VAL A 425 -27.60 -14.07 -16.41
CA VAL A 425 -29.05 -14.21 -16.17
C VAL A 425 -29.34 -15.69 -15.97
N ARG A 426 -30.09 -16.03 -14.92
CA ARG A 426 -30.51 -17.40 -14.62
C ARG A 426 -32.02 -17.55 -14.60
N THR A 427 -32.50 -18.67 -15.11
CA THR A 427 -33.90 -19.09 -15.06
C THR A 427 -34.07 -20.06 -13.90
N ARG A 428 -35.03 -19.78 -13.00
CA ARG A 428 -35.29 -20.60 -11.81
C ARG A 428 -36.57 -21.39 -11.86
N SER A 429 -37.54 -21.04 -12.70
CA SER A 429 -38.82 -21.77 -12.84
C SER A 429 -39.46 -21.66 -14.21
N LEU A 430 -38.70 -21.23 -15.22
CA LEU A 430 -39.17 -21.34 -16.59
C LEU A 430 -39.06 -22.80 -17.06
N PRO A 431 -39.97 -23.27 -17.92
CA PRO A 431 -39.90 -24.61 -18.46
C PRO A 431 -38.55 -24.82 -19.16
N ILE A 432 -37.75 -25.76 -18.64
CA ILE A 432 -36.40 -26.03 -19.16
C ILE A 432 -36.49 -26.59 -20.58
N HIS A 433 -37.58 -27.25 -20.97
CA HIS A 433 -37.75 -27.84 -22.30
C HIS A 433 -38.38 -26.91 -23.34
N GLU A 434 -38.68 -25.66 -22.97
CA GLU A 434 -39.26 -24.67 -23.89
C GLU A 434 -38.28 -23.53 -24.12
N GLN A 435 -38.40 -22.90 -25.29
CA GLN A 435 -37.65 -21.72 -25.61
C GLN A 435 -38.24 -20.53 -24.84
N ASN A 436 -37.39 -19.79 -24.13
CA ASN A 436 -37.83 -18.62 -23.37
C ASN A 436 -37.12 -17.36 -23.87
N VAL A 437 -37.88 -16.29 -24.11
CA VAL A 437 -37.38 -15.00 -24.60
C VAL A 437 -37.48 -13.97 -23.49
N ILE A 438 -36.33 -13.45 -23.07
CA ILE A 438 -36.22 -12.47 -21.98
C ILE A 438 -35.82 -11.14 -22.59
N VAL A 439 -36.61 -10.10 -22.33
CA VAL A 439 -36.32 -8.75 -22.79
C VAL A 439 -35.68 -7.96 -21.65
N TYR A 440 -34.55 -7.32 -21.94
CA TYR A 440 -33.81 -6.49 -21.00
C TYR A 440 -33.52 -5.10 -21.60
N GLU A 441 -33.29 -4.14 -20.72
CA GLU A 441 -32.91 -2.78 -21.07
C GLU A 441 -31.88 -2.22 -20.08
N THR A 442 -31.11 -1.23 -20.53
CA THR A 442 -30.18 -0.47 -19.69
C THR A 442 -30.82 0.83 -19.22
N GLU A 443 -30.63 1.20 -17.96
CA GLU A 443 -31.08 2.44 -17.34
C GLU A 443 -29.86 3.24 -16.85
N GLU A 444 -29.82 4.53 -17.22
CA GLU A 444 -28.80 5.48 -16.78
C GLU A 444 -28.93 5.76 -15.28
N GLU A 445 -27.82 5.83 -14.55
CA GLU A 445 -27.80 6.33 -13.17
C GLU A 445 -26.80 7.49 -13.03
N THR A 446 -25.52 7.17 -12.85
CA THR A 446 -24.43 8.16 -12.80
C THR A 446 -23.53 8.09 -14.04
N ALA A 447 -23.45 6.93 -14.69
CA ALA A 447 -22.90 6.76 -16.03
C ALA A 447 -23.95 7.14 -17.08
N GLU A 448 -23.54 7.92 -18.08
CA GLU A 448 -24.34 8.41 -19.21
C GLU A 448 -24.31 7.42 -20.39
N ALA A 449 -25.48 7.19 -20.99
CA ALA A 449 -25.59 6.35 -22.18
C ALA A 449 -24.89 6.97 -23.39
N GLU A 450 -24.29 6.11 -24.23
CA GLU A 450 -23.51 6.45 -25.41
C GLU A 450 -22.20 7.24 -25.14
N TYR A 451 -21.94 7.61 -23.89
CA TYR A 451 -20.68 8.18 -23.43
C TYR A 451 -19.85 7.16 -22.64
N ASP A 452 -20.46 6.50 -21.64
CA ASP A 452 -19.77 5.53 -20.77
C ASP A 452 -20.09 4.07 -21.15
N TYR A 453 -21.26 3.83 -21.76
CA TYR A 453 -21.65 2.51 -22.24
C TYR A 453 -22.64 2.60 -23.41
N VAL A 454 -22.69 1.57 -24.26
CA VAL A 454 -23.68 1.49 -25.36
C VAL A 454 -25.03 1.10 -24.78
N SER A 455 -26.04 1.95 -24.94
CA SER A 455 -27.37 1.68 -24.40
C SER A 455 -28.08 0.56 -25.15
N VAL A 456 -28.77 -0.31 -24.42
CA VAL A 456 -29.57 -1.39 -24.99
C VAL A 456 -31.04 -1.16 -24.68
N LYS A 457 -31.83 -0.96 -25.73
CA LYS A 457 -33.29 -0.85 -25.65
C LYS A 457 -33.93 -2.08 -26.30
N ASN A 458 -34.78 -2.79 -25.55
CA ASN A 458 -35.42 -4.04 -25.98
C ASN A 458 -34.43 -5.14 -26.39
N GLY A 459 -33.34 -5.29 -25.66
CA GLY A 459 -32.39 -6.39 -25.87
C GLY A 459 -33.07 -7.74 -25.62
N GLN A 460 -32.88 -8.71 -26.51
CA GLN A 460 -33.49 -10.03 -26.39
C GLN A 460 -32.45 -11.08 -26.02
N LEU A 461 -32.72 -11.83 -24.96
CA LEU A 461 -31.95 -12.98 -24.51
C LEU A 461 -32.81 -14.22 -24.64
N VAL A 462 -32.45 -15.08 -25.59
CA VAL A 462 -33.18 -16.32 -25.89
C VAL A 462 -32.50 -17.48 -25.18
N PHE A 463 -33.23 -18.17 -24.31
CA PHE A 463 -32.85 -19.44 -23.70
C PHE A 463 -33.39 -20.57 -24.57
N GLU A 464 -32.49 -21.39 -25.09
CA GLU A 464 -32.86 -22.63 -25.79
C GLU A 464 -33.28 -23.71 -24.78
N PRO A 465 -34.00 -24.75 -25.22
CA PRO A 465 -34.33 -25.89 -24.37
C PRO A 465 -33.08 -26.49 -23.71
N GLY A 466 -33.11 -26.61 -22.40
CA GLY A 466 -32.01 -27.09 -21.58
C GLY A 466 -31.11 -25.99 -21.02
N GLU A 467 -31.28 -24.72 -21.38
CA GLU A 467 -30.43 -23.62 -20.86
C GLU A 467 -30.98 -23.06 -19.54
N ILE A 468 -30.14 -22.98 -18.50
CA ILE A 468 -30.48 -22.42 -17.19
C ILE A 468 -29.82 -21.07 -16.95
N GLU A 469 -28.55 -20.93 -17.31
CA GLU A 469 -27.77 -19.71 -17.03
C GLU A 469 -27.08 -19.25 -18.31
N LYS A 470 -27.45 -18.06 -18.76
CA LYS A 470 -26.91 -17.41 -19.96
C LYS A 470 -26.32 -16.06 -19.60
N TYR A 471 -25.71 -15.39 -20.56
CA TYR A 471 -25.08 -14.10 -20.34
C TYR A 471 -25.43 -13.10 -21.44
N VAL A 472 -25.36 -11.83 -21.07
CA VAL A 472 -25.45 -10.67 -21.94
C VAL A 472 -24.12 -9.92 -21.82
N ASP A 473 -23.62 -9.46 -22.95
CA ASP A 473 -22.42 -8.62 -23.01
C ASP A 473 -22.90 -7.19 -23.37
N ILE A 474 -22.61 -6.20 -22.51
CA ILE A 474 -22.88 -4.77 -22.76
C ILE A 474 -21.55 -4.10 -23.03
N GLU A 475 -21.45 -3.36 -24.13
CA GLU A 475 -20.24 -2.65 -24.53
C GLU A 475 -20.02 -1.41 -23.66
N ILE A 476 -18.80 -1.25 -23.15
CA ILE A 476 -18.38 -0.11 -22.35
C ILE A 476 -17.56 0.80 -23.25
N ILE A 477 -17.86 2.09 -23.21
CA ILE A 477 -17.19 3.10 -24.02
C ILE A 477 -16.15 3.76 -23.13
N THR A 478 -14.87 3.65 -23.50
CA THR A 478 -13.78 4.33 -22.79
C THR A 478 -13.55 5.69 -23.43
N ASP A 479 -14.14 6.75 -22.87
CA ASP A 479 -13.97 8.11 -23.38
C ASP A 479 -12.91 8.92 -22.58
N ASN A 480 -12.88 8.73 -21.25
CA ASN A 480 -12.03 9.49 -20.34
C ASN A 480 -11.77 8.73 -19.01
N PRO A 481 -10.63 8.05 -18.83
CA PRO A 481 -10.33 7.23 -17.64
C PRO A 481 -10.08 8.02 -16.33
N ASP A 482 -10.31 9.35 -16.36
CA ASP A 482 -10.06 10.31 -15.28
C ASP A 482 -11.33 10.77 -14.52
N GLN A 483 -12.50 10.17 -14.80
CA GLN A 483 -13.77 10.43 -14.12
C GLN A 483 -13.81 9.78 -12.71
N ASP A 484 -14.88 10.02 -11.95
CA ASP A 484 -15.12 9.35 -10.65
C ASP A 484 -15.78 7.97 -10.87
N ASP A 485 -15.89 7.13 -9.83
CA ASP A 485 -16.58 5.84 -9.98
C ASP A 485 -18.06 6.08 -10.35
N GLU A 486 -18.51 5.45 -11.44
CA GLU A 486 -19.84 5.62 -12.01
C GLU A 486 -20.63 4.31 -12.01
N THR A 487 -21.95 4.42 -12.14
CA THR A 487 -22.89 3.30 -12.13
C THR A 487 -23.97 3.45 -13.18
N PHE A 488 -24.41 2.33 -13.73
CA PHE A 488 -25.65 2.21 -14.49
C PHE A 488 -26.38 0.92 -14.11
N ALA A 489 -27.65 0.81 -14.45
CA ALA A 489 -28.46 -0.36 -14.14
C ALA A 489 -28.88 -1.13 -15.40
N VAL A 490 -29.14 -2.43 -15.22
CA VAL A 490 -29.73 -3.29 -16.24
C VAL A 490 -30.96 -3.95 -15.65
N LEU A 491 -32.05 -3.88 -16.39
CA LEU A 491 -33.39 -4.27 -15.98
C LEU A 491 -33.92 -5.37 -16.91
N ILE A 492 -34.63 -6.35 -16.34
CA ILE A 492 -35.44 -7.31 -17.10
C ILE A 492 -36.88 -6.81 -17.12
N THR A 493 -37.42 -6.56 -18.31
CA THR A 493 -38.75 -5.93 -18.48
C THR A 493 -39.84 -6.93 -18.83
N LYS A 494 -39.54 -7.90 -19.69
CA LYS A 494 -40.51 -8.88 -20.17
C LYS A 494 -39.92 -10.28 -20.20
N ILE A 495 -40.76 -11.27 -19.95
CA ILE A 495 -40.47 -12.69 -20.17
C ILE A 495 -41.59 -13.23 -21.05
N ASN A 496 -41.25 -13.83 -22.19
CA ASN A 496 -42.21 -14.39 -23.15
C ASN A 496 -43.35 -13.42 -23.50
N GLU A 497 -42.99 -12.15 -23.76
CA GLU A 497 -43.91 -11.03 -24.06
C GLU A 497 -44.79 -10.55 -22.90
N GLU A 498 -44.79 -11.22 -21.75
CA GLU A 498 -45.48 -10.79 -20.54
C GLU A 498 -44.63 -9.81 -19.71
N VAL A 499 -45.26 -8.75 -19.20
CA VAL A 499 -44.60 -7.77 -18.33
C VAL A 499 -44.41 -8.37 -16.96
N VAL A 500 -43.16 -8.39 -16.48
CA VAL A 500 -42.81 -8.96 -15.18
C VAL A 500 -42.79 -7.84 -14.15
N SER A 501 -43.67 -7.89 -13.15
CA SER A 501 -43.80 -6.79 -12.18
C SER A 501 -43.31 -7.10 -10.76
N ALA A 502 -42.83 -8.32 -10.44
CA ALA A 502 -42.55 -8.66 -9.04
C ALA A 502 -41.62 -9.87 -8.80
N ALA A 503 -40.40 -9.90 -9.36
CA ALA A 503 -39.37 -10.84 -8.90
C ALA A 503 -38.21 -10.12 -8.19
N ALA A 504 -37.69 -10.74 -7.12
CA ALA A 504 -36.45 -10.28 -6.49
C ALA A 504 -35.31 -10.42 -7.52
N HIS A 505 -34.51 -9.36 -7.70
CA HIS A 505 -33.32 -9.32 -8.58
C HIS A 505 -33.57 -9.23 -10.11
N LEU A 506 -34.63 -8.55 -10.55
CA LEU A 506 -34.81 -8.11 -11.95
C LEU A 506 -33.98 -6.87 -12.32
N ARG A 507 -33.23 -6.33 -11.36
CA ARG A 507 -32.31 -5.19 -11.53
C ARG A 507 -30.93 -5.62 -11.05
N THR A 508 -29.92 -5.36 -11.87
CA THR A 508 -28.51 -5.40 -11.44
C THR A 508 -27.88 -4.05 -11.68
N THR A 509 -27.04 -3.60 -10.75
CA THR A 509 -26.21 -2.42 -10.93
C THR A 509 -24.85 -2.84 -11.50
N ILE A 510 -24.27 -2.00 -12.34
CA ILE A 510 -22.91 -2.13 -12.84
C ILE A 510 -22.16 -0.94 -12.28
N THR A 511 -21.02 -1.19 -11.65
CA THR A 511 -20.10 -0.15 -11.17
C THR A 511 -18.88 -0.12 -12.08
N LEU A 512 -18.71 1.01 -12.77
CA LEU A 512 -17.52 1.36 -13.53
C LEU A 512 -16.51 2.00 -12.57
N ILE A 513 -15.34 1.37 -12.44
CA ILE A 513 -14.25 1.90 -11.63
C ILE A 513 -13.32 2.72 -12.51
N ALA A 514 -13.12 3.98 -12.12
CA ALA A 514 -12.20 4.90 -12.74
C ALA A 514 -10.77 4.35 -12.66
N SER A 515 -10.17 4.15 -13.82
CA SER A 515 -8.94 3.38 -13.93
C SER A 515 -7.69 4.12 -13.48
N ASP A 516 -7.69 5.47 -13.51
CA ASP A 516 -6.43 6.23 -13.50
C ASP A 516 -6.31 7.35 -12.47
N ARG A 517 -7.34 7.76 -11.71
CA ARG A 517 -7.12 8.75 -10.63
C ARG A 517 -6.18 8.26 -9.55
N ALA A 518 -6.21 6.98 -9.16
CA ALA A 518 -5.29 6.48 -8.14
C ALA A 518 -3.87 6.31 -8.71
N ILE A 519 -3.73 5.68 -9.88
CA ILE A 519 -2.41 5.29 -10.43
C ILE A 519 -1.70 6.47 -11.06
N GLN A 520 -2.41 7.34 -11.77
CA GLN A 520 -1.84 8.50 -12.44
C GLN A 520 -1.52 9.62 -11.44
N ASN A 521 -2.37 9.88 -10.45
CA ASN A 521 -1.98 10.76 -9.33
C ASN A 521 -0.86 10.14 -8.50
N LEU A 522 -0.77 8.82 -8.35
CA LEU A 522 0.38 8.17 -7.72
C LEU A 522 1.65 8.22 -8.57
N ARG A 523 1.57 8.21 -9.90
CA ARG A 523 2.72 8.39 -10.80
C ARG A 523 3.18 9.83 -10.85
N ASN A 524 2.24 10.76 -10.94
CA ASN A 524 2.49 12.19 -10.93
C ASN A 524 3.00 12.60 -9.56
N MET A 525 2.36 12.18 -8.45
CA MET A 525 2.92 12.33 -7.11
C MET A 525 4.22 11.56 -6.92
N ARG A 526 4.45 10.38 -7.50
CA ARG A 526 5.77 9.70 -7.41
C ARG A 526 6.84 10.44 -8.18
N THR A 527 6.50 11.12 -9.26
CA THR A 527 7.45 11.84 -10.10
C THR A 527 7.73 13.20 -9.48
N LEU A 528 6.68 13.90 -9.04
CA LEU A 528 6.76 15.11 -8.25
C LEU A 528 7.46 14.83 -6.92
N MET A 529 7.06 13.82 -6.13
CA MET A 529 7.79 13.41 -4.92
C MET A 529 9.18 12.89 -5.22
N ARG A 530 9.48 12.24 -6.35
CA ARG A 530 10.88 11.88 -6.67
C ARG A 530 11.71 13.12 -6.94
N ASN A 531 11.14 14.10 -7.62
CA ASN A 531 11.80 15.36 -7.92
C ASN A 531 11.96 16.18 -6.63
N TYR A 532 10.88 16.33 -5.86
CA TYR A 532 10.88 16.96 -4.54
C TYR A 532 11.68 16.18 -3.49
N LEU A 533 11.78 14.85 -3.50
CA LEU A 533 12.68 14.07 -2.62
C LEU A 533 14.12 14.14 -3.11
N LYS A 534 14.38 14.25 -4.41
CA LYS A 534 15.74 14.57 -4.91
C LYS A 534 16.17 15.97 -4.49
N GLU A 535 15.22 16.91 -4.42
CA GLU A 535 15.46 18.30 -3.99
C GLU A 535 15.44 18.47 -2.46
N MET A 536 14.62 17.71 -1.72
CA MET A 536 14.52 17.68 -0.25
C MET A 536 15.49 16.71 0.41
N GLN A 537 16.05 15.73 -0.31
CA GLN A 537 17.32 15.10 0.09
C GLN A 537 18.37 16.20 -0.04
N LEU A 538 18.45 16.98 1.04
CA LEU A 538 19.27 18.16 1.18
C LEU A 538 20.60 17.99 0.43
N PRO A 539 21.06 19.00 -0.32
CA PRO A 539 22.36 18.99 -1.03
C PRO A 539 23.59 18.80 -0.12
N HIS A 540 23.39 18.52 1.17
CA HIS A 540 24.39 18.23 2.20
C HIS A 540 24.57 16.74 2.53
N VAL A 541 23.68 15.83 2.09
CA VAL A 541 23.71 14.42 2.55
C VAL A 541 24.69 13.54 1.77
N THR A 542 25.04 13.89 0.53
CA THR A 542 25.95 13.12 -0.34
C THR A 542 27.28 13.82 -0.58
N ALA A 543 27.68 14.74 0.31
CA ALA A 543 28.87 15.53 0.07
C ALA A 543 30.11 14.73 0.48
N THR A 544 30.95 14.37 -0.49
CA THR A 544 32.34 14.03 -0.23
C THR A 544 33.03 15.18 0.51
N TRP A 545 34.11 14.94 1.25
CA TRP A 545 34.88 16.01 1.94
C TRP A 545 35.18 17.21 1.03
N LYS A 546 35.47 16.95 -0.24
CA LYS A 546 35.68 17.97 -1.28
C LYS A 546 34.45 18.84 -1.49
N GLU A 547 33.27 18.24 -1.62
CA GLU A 547 32.01 18.95 -1.81
C GLU A 547 31.57 19.71 -0.56
N GLN A 548 31.87 19.19 0.64
CA GLN A 548 31.60 19.91 1.89
C GLN A 548 32.41 21.20 2.00
N ILE A 549 33.70 21.17 1.64
CA ILE A 549 34.57 22.35 1.63
C ILE A 549 34.12 23.36 0.56
N ILE A 550 33.76 22.89 -0.64
CA ILE A 550 33.25 23.76 -1.72
C ILE A 550 31.92 24.41 -1.32
N ASN A 551 31.01 23.67 -0.69
CA ASN A 551 29.74 24.20 -0.20
C ASN A 551 29.92 25.16 1.00
N ALA A 552 30.94 24.94 1.83
CA ALA A 552 31.28 25.86 2.92
C ALA A 552 31.83 27.20 2.41
N CYS A 553 32.55 27.21 1.28
CA CYS A 553 33.16 28.39 0.68
C CYS A 553 32.30 29.08 -0.40
N SER A 554 31.16 28.51 -0.78
CA SER A 554 30.28 29.06 -1.82
C SER A 554 28.96 29.62 -1.25
N VAL A 555 28.56 30.80 -1.74
CA VAL A 555 27.24 31.35 -1.46
C VAL A 555 26.22 30.55 -2.28
N ASN A 556 25.18 30.02 -1.62
CA ASN A 556 24.08 29.30 -2.26
C ASN A 556 24.50 28.08 -3.12
N GLY A 557 25.53 27.34 -2.71
CA GLY A 557 25.98 26.12 -3.42
C GLY A 557 26.62 26.40 -4.80
N GLY A 558 27.04 27.64 -5.06
CA GLY A 558 27.69 28.04 -6.31
C GLY A 558 26.78 28.73 -7.32
N ASP A 559 25.48 28.90 -7.05
CA ASP A 559 24.56 29.62 -7.92
C ASP A 559 24.61 31.14 -7.67
N THR A 560 25.61 31.79 -8.27
CA THR A 560 25.85 33.24 -8.14
C THR A 560 24.83 34.09 -8.89
N ALA A 561 24.03 33.50 -9.79
CA ALA A 561 23.05 34.22 -10.60
C ALA A 561 21.79 34.62 -9.82
N ASN A 562 21.40 33.82 -8.81
CA ASN A 562 20.19 34.02 -8.00
C ASN A 562 20.49 34.48 -6.55
N ALA A 563 21.76 34.71 -6.21
CA ALA A 563 22.16 35.04 -4.85
C ALA A 563 21.81 36.49 -4.47
N THR A 564 20.96 36.66 -3.45
CA THR A 564 20.62 38.01 -2.94
C THR A 564 21.72 38.52 -2.00
N LEU A 565 21.80 39.85 -1.82
CA LEU A 565 22.74 40.48 -0.89
C LEU A 565 22.50 40.01 0.57
N ALA A 566 21.26 39.67 0.91
CA ALA A 566 20.92 39.06 2.20
C ALA A 566 21.54 37.66 2.36
N ASP A 567 21.62 36.86 1.30
CA ASP A 567 22.19 35.52 1.35
C ASP A 567 23.71 35.54 1.41
N ALA A 568 24.34 36.52 0.77
CA ALA A 568 25.78 36.80 0.91
C ALA A 568 26.14 37.22 2.35
N LEU A 569 25.34 38.08 2.98
CA LEU A 569 25.54 38.48 4.38
C LEU A 569 25.33 37.32 5.36
N LYS A 570 24.28 36.51 5.17
CA LYS A 570 24.06 35.28 5.95
C LYS A 570 25.23 34.31 5.79
N HIS A 571 25.74 34.14 4.57
CA HIS A 571 26.88 33.27 4.31
C HIS A 571 28.15 33.79 4.99
N ALA A 572 28.46 35.09 4.88
CA ALA A 572 29.63 35.69 5.53
C ALA A 572 29.56 35.56 7.07
N PHE A 573 28.38 35.75 7.65
CA PHE A 573 28.15 35.57 9.09
C PHE A 573 28.32 34.11 9.53
N ALA A 574 27.82 33.15 8.73
CA ALA A 574 27.90 31.72 9.03
C ALA A 574 29.24 31.07 8.64
N PHE A 575 30.09 31.75 7.86
CA PHE A 575 31.28 31.19 7.24
C PHE A 575 32.25 30.51 8.23
N PRO A 576 32.60 31.12 9.39
CA PRO A 576 33.51 30.47 10.35
C PRO A 576 32.96 29.14 10.88
N TRP A 577 31.66 29.07 11.14
CA TRP A 577 30.99 27.84 11.57
C TRP A 577 30.91 26.81 10.45
N LYS A 578 30.64 27.24 9.21
CA LYS A 578 30.60 26.35 8.03
C LYS A 578 31.95 25.70 7.74
N VAL A 579 33.05 26.46 7.84
CA VAL A 579 34.41 25.93 7.66
C VAL A 579 34.74 24.93 8.76
N LEU A 580 34.38 25.25 10.00
CA LEU A 580 34.62 24.39 11.15
C LEU A 580 33.83 23.06 11.05
N VAL A 581 32.59 23.09 10.54
CA VAL A 581 31.78 21.90 10.26
C VAL A 581 32.26 21.13 9.03
N ALA A 582 32.88 21.77 8.04
CA ALA A 582 33.46 21.09 6.89
C ALA A 582 34.63 20.16 7.23
N PHE A 583 35.19 20.27 8.45
CA PHE A 583 36.15 19.31 9.00
C PHE A 583 35.53 18.09 9.68
N VAL A 584 34.20 18.01 9.75
CA VAL A 584 33.49 16.83 10.24
C VAL A 584 33.41 15.81 9.09
N PRO A 585 33.71 14.52 9.32
CA PRO A 585 33.60 13.48 8.31
C PRO A 585 32.20 13.46 7.68
N PRO A 586 32.09 13.13 6.39
CA PRO A 586 30.81 13.11 5.71
C PRO A 586 29.92 11.99 6.25
N PRO A 587 28.58 12.22 6.29
CA PRO A 587 27.63 11.26 6.83
C PRO A 587 27.66 9.88 6.13
N GLU A 588 28.16 9.80 4.90
CA GLU A 588 28.25 8.54 4.15
C GLU A 588 29.32 7.58 4.66
N LEU A 589 30.34 8.09 5.36
CA LEU A 589 31.45 7.27 5.85
C LEU A 589 30.96 6.35 6.97
N MET A 590 31.16 5.03 6.81
CA MET A 590 30.82 3.99 7.81
C MET A 590 29.41 4.16 8.40
N ALA A 591 28.41 4.35 7.53
CA ALA A 591 27.00 4.49 7.91
C ALA A 591 26.69 5.67 8.86
N GLY A 592 27.54 6.69 8.91
CA GLY A 592 27.31 7.95 9.64
C GLY A 592 27.88 8.02 11.06
N TRP A 593 28.44 6.92 11.59
CA TRP A 593 29.00 6.88 12.94
C TRP A 593 30.20 7.82 13.17
N PRO A 594 31.19 7.92 12.27
CA PRO A 594 32.32 8.84 12.46
C PRO A 594 31.86 10.30 12.51
N CYS A 595 30.94 10.69 11.61
CA CYS A 595 30.33 12.01 11.57
C CYS A 595 29.65 12.36 12.90
N PHE A 596 28.83 11.44 13.42
CA PHE A 596 28.13 11.59 14.69
C PHE A 596 29.07 11.84 15.87
N VAL A 597 30.12 11.02 16.03
CA VAL A 597 31.06 11.12 17.16
C VAL A 597 31.88 12.42 17.09
N THR A 598 32.38 12.80 15.91
CA THR A 598 33.16 14.03 15.76
C THR A 598 32.31 15.28 15.95
N ALA A 599 31.05 15.28 15.48
CA ALA A 599 30.14 16.40 15.67
C ALA A 599 29.72 16.56 17.14
N LEU A 600 29.58 15.45 17.88
CA LEU A 600 29.41 15.46 19.35
C LEU A 600 30.63 16.05 20.10
N GLY A 601 31.85 15.71 19.67
CA GLY A 601 33.05 16.32 20.25
C GLY A 601 33.13 17.83 19.97
N LEU A 602 32.71 18.24 18.77
CA LEU A 602 32.71 19.62 18.33
C LEU A 602 31.68 20.48 19.10
N ILE A 603 30.45 19.99 19.23
CA ILE A 603 29.41 20.69 19.99
C ILE A 603 29.82 20.79 21.47
N GLY A 604 30.44 19.74 22.03
CA GLY A 604 31.00 19.77 23.40
C GLY A 604 32.08 20.79 23.61
N SER A 605 32.94 20.98 22.61
CA SER A 605 33.99 21.99 22.67
C SER A 605 33.42 23.40 22.65
N VAL A 606 32.39 23.65 21.83
CA VAL A 606 31.71 24.95 21.76
C VAL A 606 30.90 25.22 23.03
N THR A 607 30.16 24.23 23.54
CA THR A 607 29.40 24.39 24.78
C THR A 607 30.31 24.56 26.00
N ALA A 608 31.50 23.95 26.02
CA ALA A 608 32.50 24.18 27.06
C ALA A 608 33.06 25.61 27.05
N VAL A 609 33.09 26.28 25.89
CA VAL A 609 33.49 27.69 25.77
C VAL A 609 32.36 28.62 26.22
N VAL A 610 31.10 28.25 26.00
CA VAL A 610 29.92 29.03 26.41
C VAL A 610 29.59 28.85 27.90
N GLY A 611 29.83 27.67 28.46
CA GLY A 611 29.56 27.33 29.86
C GLY A 611 30.64 27.75 30.86
N LYS A 612 31.75 28.32 30.38
CA LYS A 612 32.83 28.91 31.19
C LYS A 612 32.71 30.42 31.19
#